data_AF-U6MPM7-F1
#
_entry.id   AF-U6MPM7-F1
#
_cell.length_a   1.000
_cell.length_b   1.000
_cell.length_c   1.000
_cell.angle_alpha   90.00
_cell.angle_beta   90.00
_cell.angle_gamma   90.00
#
_symmetry.space_group_name_H-M   'P 1'
#
loop_
_entity.id
_entity.type
_entity.pdbx_description
1 polymer ?
#
loop_
_entity_poly.entity_id
_entity_poly.type
_entity_poly.pdbx_seq_one_letter_code
_entity_poly.pdbx_strand_id
1 'polypeptide(L)'
;MSTAAAAADSAAAAAPSGAPAAAAAAAAAAAAAEPQLWPWPLPGAPHAAAWGPQGLQLEELIVGRRRTWGRLKERRCLYTPALRGALAAAAAAILNPQTQTLLLLLGSAANTNMWPPTDTDGPGGACALAAALWRLRKRVIFVTDEVNAPQVVPAIHSSQVWALEEAAKQKGHEPRLQIEVLPVKARGGPAAALQLQQLFAAADHIINIGRPGRGKEGEYWAPNLTSITLWAADLSLLFEWAAEVSVHPKRVQTTTIGSLVATTANHGAYGLCVMLAWAAYLSAEQQLQQQQQQQQQQPQQPQDEMLLLQQQVDAVELLLPQVWDQAAIAAAAWSAAAAAGSAGAAAAGGAGAAAAAAAAGAEGSAGGAGASSAAAAAAASSAAAAAAAASSAAVPGPPVESPEAVVPRDA
;
A
#
# COMPACT_ATOMS: atom_id res chain seq x y z
N MET A 1 -48.53 -44.55 -29.14
CA MET A 1 -48.19 -44.22 -27.74
C MET A 1 -46.78 -43.66 -27.77
N SER A 2 -46.53 -42.35 -27.58
CA SER A 2 -46.60 -41.62 -26.29
C SER A 2 -45.63 -42.25 -25.28
N THR A 3 -44.66 -41.59 -24.64
CA THR A 3 -44.22 -40.17 -24.57
C THR A 3 -42.78 -40.17 -23.97
N ALA A 4 -41.95 -39.11 -23.92
CA ALA A 4 -42.12 -37.67 -24.17
C ALA A 4 -40.82 -37.05 -24.78
N ALA A 5 -40.67 -35.72 -24.72
CA ALA A 5 -39.42 -34.99 -24.95
C ALA A 5 -38.85 -34.46 -23.62
N ALA A 6 -37.54 -34.23 -23.54
CA ALA A 6 -36.90 -33.48 -22.46
C ALA A 6 -36.06 -32.36 -23.07
N ALA A 7 -36.44 -31.11 -22.81
CA ALA A 7 -35.70 -29.93 -23.23
C ALA A 7 -34.49 -29.70 -22.30
N ALA A 8 -33.37 -29.23 -22.85
CA ALA A 8 -32.22 -28.78 -22.08
C ALA A 8 -32.19 -27.25 -22.09
N ASP A 9 -32.61 -26.63 -20.99
CA ASP A 9 -32.52 -25.18 -20.81
C ASP A 9 -31.07 -24.74 -20.57
N SER A 10 -30.53 -23.91 -21.46
CA SER A 10 -29.21 -23.29 -21.33
C SER A 10 -29.31 -21.96 -20.59
N ALA A 11 -29.25 -22.02 -19.25
CA ALA A 11 -29.14 -20.84 -18.41
C ALA A 11 -27.75 -20.17 -18.52
N ALA A 12 -27.52 -19.43 -19.61
CA ALA A 12 -26.35 -18.58 -19.77
C ALA A 12 -26.45 -17.38 -18.82
N ALA A 13 -25.76 -17.45 -17.68
CA ALA A 13 -25.68 -16.34 -16.74
C ALA A 13 -24.92 -15.15 -17.36
N ALA A 14 -25.66 -14.10 -17.73
CA ALA A 14 -25.07 -12.87 -18.25
C ALA A 14 -24.24 -12.16 -17.15
N ALA A 15 -22.92 -12.14 -17.32
CA ALA A 15 -22.04 -11.38 -16.44
C ALA A 15 -22.30 -9.86 -16.58
N PRO A 16 -22.35 -9.09 -15.48
CA PRO A 16 -22.65 -7.65 -15.53
C PRO A 16 -21.47 -6.87 -16.15
N SER A 17 -21.58 -6.54 -17.44
CA SER A 17 -20.53 -5.91 -18.25
C SER A 17 -20.31 -4.41 -17.99
N GLY A 18 -21.08 -3.78 -17.11
CA GLY A 18 -21.10 -2.31 -16.95
C GLY A 18 -20.06 -1.71 -15.98
N ALA A 19 -19.56 -2.47 -15.01
CA ALA A 19 -18.70 -1.93 -13.95
C ALA A 19 -17.31 -1.41 -14.38
N PRO A 20 -16.53 -2.09 -15.26
CA PRO A 20 -15.15 -1.68 -15.53
C PRO A 20 -15.06 -0.39 -16.37
N ALA A 21 -16.03 -0.12 -17.24
CA ALA A 21 -16.02 1.05 -18.11
C ALA A 21 -16.16 2.37 -17.33
N ALA A 22 -17.02 2.41 -16.30
CA ALA A 22 -17.23 3.60 -15.47
C ALA A 22 -15.97 3.94 -14.63
N ALA A 23 -15.32 2.92 -14.06
CA ALA A 23 -14.07 3.10 -13.31
C ALA A 23 -12.93 3.60 -14.22
N ALA A 24 -12.80 3.02 -15.42
CA ALA A 24 -11.81 3.47 -16.42
C ALA A 24 -12.06 4.91 -16.88
N ALA A 25 -13.32 5.30 -17.12
CA ALA A 25 -13.68 6.66 -17.51
C ALA A 25 -13.40 7.69 -16.40
N ALA A 26 -13.69 7.34 -15.14
CA ALA A 26 -13.37 8.20 -13.99
C ALA A 26 -11.86 8.38 -13.79
N ALA A 27 -11.08 7.29 -13.95
CA ALA A 27 -9.61 7.35 -13.92
C ALA A 27 -9.04 8.19 -15.06
N ALA A 28 -9.57 8.05 -16.29
CA ALA A 28 -9.17 8.83 -17.45
C ALA A 28 -9.50 10.32 -17.27
N ALA A 29 -10.68 10.67 -16.75
CA ALA A 29 -11.04 12.06 -16.45
C ALA A 29 -10.14 12.68 -15.37
N ALA A 30 -9.81 11.92 -14.31
CA ALA A 30 -8.89 12.34 -13.26
C ALA A 30 -7.42 12.47 -13.71
N ALA A 31 -7.04 11.79 -14.80
CA ALA A 31 -5.72 11.90 -15.43
C ALA A 31 -5.66 12.98 -16.54
N ALA A 32 -6.80 13.31 -17.15
CA ALA A 32 -6.94 14.33 -18.20
C ALA A 32 -7.06 15.75 -17.64
N ALA A 33 -7.59 15.92 -16.43
CA ALA A 33 -7.32 17.12 -15.65
C ALA A 33 -5.80 17.19 -15.44
N GLU A 34 -5.15 18.30 -15.84
CA GLU A 34 -3.75 18.47 -15.51
C GLU A 34 -3.60 18.26 -14.00
N PRO A 35 -2.65 17.42 -13.55
CA PRO A 35 -2.38 17.33 -12.13
C PRO A 35 -1.91 18.72 -11.72
N GLN A 36 -2.78 19.46 -11.03
CA GLN A 36 -2.43 20.70 -10.35
C GLN A 36 -1.42 20.33 -9.27
N LEU A 37 -0.16 20.29 -9.72
CA LEU A 37 1.00 20.27 -8.88
C LEU A 37 0.82 21.43 -7.91
N TRP A 38 0.91 21.17 -6.61
CA TRP A 38 0.68 22.18 -5.58
C TRP A 38 1.49 23.44 -5.97
N PRO A 39 0.84 24.56 -6.36
CA PRO A 39 1.56 25.63 -7.06
C PRO A 39 2.56 26.38 -6.17
N TRP A 40 2.45 26.15 -4.87
CA TRP A 40 3.07 26.95 -3.81
C TRP A 40 4.31 26.25 -3.26
N PRO A 41 5.37 27.00 -2.90
CA PRO A 41 6.41 26.46 -2.03
C PRO A 41 5.74 25.97 -0.74
N LEU A 42 6.13 24.78 -0.27
CA LEU A 42 5.61 24.26 0.99
C LEU A 42 5.89 25.27 2.10
N PRO A 43 4.86 25.71 2.86
CA PRO A 43 5.10 26.56 4.02
C PRO A 43 6.00 25.84 5.03
N GLY A 44 6.77 26.62 5.78
CA GLY A 44 7.59 26.07 6.87
C GLY A 44 6.70 25.26 7.82
N ALA A 45 7.12 24.03 8.13
CA ALA A 45 6.25 23.06 8.80
C ALA A 45 5.60 23.63 10.07
N PRO A 46 4.27 23.59 10.19
CA PRO A 46 3.60 24.08 11.39
C PRO A 46 4.08 23.26 12.59
N HIS A 47 4.65 23.96 13.58
CA HIS A 47 5.15 23.35 14.80
C HIS A 47 4.05 22.49 15.45
N ALA A 48 4.38 21.38 16.12
CA ALA A 48 3.36 20.49 16.71
C ALA A 48 2.40 21.22 17.68
N ALA A 49 2.84 22.33 18.30
CA ALA A 49 2.02 23.21 19.13
C ALA A 49 0.97 24.03 18.34
N ALA A 50 1.19 24.31 17.06
CA ALA A 50 0.31 25.12 16.20
C ALA A 50 -1.00 24.41 15.81
N TRP A 51 -1.08 23.09 16.00
CA TRP A 51 -2.28 22.29 15.72
C TRP A 51 -3.45 22.62 16.66
N GLY A 52 -3.15 23.22 17.83
CA GLY A 52 -4.13 23.71 18.78
C GLY A 52 -5.14 22.65 19.27
N PRO A 53 -6.25 23.10 19.89
CA PRO A 53 -7.35 22.21 20.27
C PRO A 53 -8.05 21.55 19.07
N GLN A 54 -8.07 22.22 17.91
CA GLN A 54 -8.77 21.77 16.71
C GLN A 54 -8.12 20.53 16.08
N GLY A 55 -6.79 20.50 15.94
CA GLY A 55 -6.07 19.32 15.44
C GLY A 55 -6.25 18.09 16.33
N LEU A 56 -6.28 18.29 17.66
CA LEU A 56 -6.55 17.20 18.61
C LEU A 56 -8.00 16.70 18.52
N GLN A 57 -8.97 17.59 18.30
CA GLN A 57 -10.38 17.20 18.05
C GLN A 57 -10.53 16.46 16.72
N LEU A 58 -9.81 16.89 15.67
CA LEU A 58 -9.79 16.20 14.38
C LEU A 58 -9.21 14.79 14.49
N GLU A 59 -8.09 14.64 15.21
CA GLU A 59 -7.52 13.33 15.55
C GLU A 59 -8.52 12.45 16.33
N GLU A 60 -9.22 13.02 17.32
CA GLU A 60 -10.28 12.32 18.06
C GLU A 60 -11.51 11.95 17.23
N LEU A 61 -11.85 12.71 16.19
CA LEU A 61 -12.92 12.38 15.26
C LEU A 61 -12.53 11.24 14.31
N ILE A 62 -11.30 11.29 13.78
CA ILE A 62 -10.68 10.26 12.93
C ILE A 62 -10.63 8.92 13.68
N VAL A 63 -10.14 8.95 14.93
CA VAL A 63 -9.86 7.74 15.72
C VAL A 63 -11.09 7.29 16.54
N GLY A 64 -11.76 8.20 17.22
CA GLY A 64 -12.69 7.90 18.31
C GLY A 64 -14.12 7.55 17.91
N ARG A 65 -14.60 7.98 16.73
CA ARG A 65 -16.00 7.72 16.32
C ARG A 65 -16.26 6.29 15.86
N ARG A 66 -15.24 5.51 15.50
CA ARG A 66 -15.40 4.06 15.23
C ARG A 66 -15.30 3.20 16.50
N ARG A 67 -16.22 3.41 17.44
CA ARG A 67 -16.62 2.34 18.36
C ARG A 67 -17.37 1.27 17.55
N THR A 68 -16.66 0.34 16.94
CA THR A 68 -17.27 -0.77 16.18
C THR A 68 -18.16 -1.59 17.10
N TRP A 69 -19.47 -1.59 16.81
CA TRP A 69 -20.56 -2.11 17.66
C TRP A 69 -20.56 -3.65 17.86
N GLY A 70 -19.59 -4.38 17.29
CA GLY A 70 -19.60 -5.84 17.22
C GLY A 70 -18.37 -6.52 17.82
N ARG A 71 -18.59 -7.29 18.89
CA ARG A 71 -17.77 -8.42 19.39
C ARG A 71 -16.30 -8.21 19.81
N LEU A 72 -15.62 -7.12 19.44
CA LEU A 72 -14.27 -6.80 19.96
C LEU A 72 -14.29 -6.20 21.39
N LYS A 73 -15.18 -6.67 22.26
CA LYS A 73 -15.42 -6.09 23.61
C LYS A 73 -14.21 -6.09 24.55
N GLU A 74 -13.20 -6.91 24.28
CA GLU A 74 -11.99 -7.03 25.10
C GLU A 74 -10.75 -6.38 24.49
N ARG A 75 -10.72 -6.15 23.17
CA ARG A 75 -9.65 -5.38 22.54
C ARG A 75 -9.93 -3.90 22.77
N ARG A 76 -9.38 -3.38 23.88
CA ARG A 76 -9.34 -1.96 24.22
C ARG A 76 -9.03 -1.15 22.96
N CYS A 77 -9.77 -0.06 22.73
CA CYS A 77 -9.39 0.91 21.71
C CYS A 77 -7.91 1.27 21.94
N LEU A 78 -7.08 1.14 20.90
CA LEU A 78 -5.65 1.42 21.05
C LEU A 78 -5.39 2.92 21.32
N TYR A 79 -6.42 3.79 21.21
CA TYR A 79 -6.35 5.20 21.63
C TYR A 79 -6.29 5.28 23.14
N THR A 80 -5.07 5.18 23.63
CA THR A 80 -4.70 5.57 24.98
C THR A 80 -4.41 7.08 24.99
N PRO A 81 -4.54 7.77 26.14
CA PRO A 81 -4.12 9.16 26.26
C PRO A 81 -2.66 9.44 25.87
N ALA A 82 -1.79 8.42 25.93
CA ALA A 82 -0.39 8.50 25.51
C ALA A 82 -0.18 8.56 23.98
N LEU A 83 -1.21 8.28 23.19
CA LEU A 83 -1.19 8.35 21.72
C LEU A 83 -1.94 9.57 21.17
N ARG A 84 -2.46 10.44 22.05
CA ARG A 84 -3.15 11.67 21.67
C ARG A 84 -2.18 12.69 21.08
N GLY A 85 -2.46 13.17 19.88
CA GLY A 85 -1.58 14.08 19.12
C GLY A 85 -0.49 13.37 18.33
N ALA A 86 -0.52 12.04 18.25
CA ALA A 86 0.52 11.27 17.57
C ALA A 86 0.35 11.29 16.04
N LEU A 87 -0.88 11.44 15.52
CA LEU A 87 -1.10 11.71 14.09
C LEU A 87 -0.69 13.15 13.74
N ALA A 88 -0.97 14.13 14.61
CA ALA A 88 -0.46 15.50 14.46
C ALA A 88 1.09 15.56 14.44
N ALA A 89 1.74 14.86 15.36
CA ALA A 89 3.20 14.77 15.42
C ALA A 89 3.79 14.10 14.16
N ALA A 90 3.19 13.01 13.68
CA ALA A 90 3.59 12.36 12.44
C ALA A 90 3.43 13.27 11.21
N ALA A 91 2.33 14.03 11.12
CA ALA A 91 2.12 14.97 10.03
C ALA A 91 3.12 16.15 10.07
N ALA A 92 3.41 16.71 11.25
CA ALA A 92 4.42 17.76 11.41
C ALA A 92 5.83 17.28 11.03
N ALA A 93 6.18 16.03 11.38
CA ALA A 93 7.41 15.36 10.97
C ALA A 93 7.54 15.21 9.44
N ILE A 94 6.46 14.80 8.76
CA ILE A 94 6.38 14.68 7.29
C ILE A 94 6.50 16.04 6.60
N LEU A 95 5.87 17.08 7.15
CA LEU A 95 5.85 18.42 6.57
C LEU A 95 7.18 19.16 6.74
N ASN A 96 8.08 18.69 7.61
CA ASN A 96 9.42 19.26 7.76
C ASN A 96 10.11 19.40 6.38
N PRO A 97 10.64 20.59 6.01
CA PRO A 97 11.39 20.77 4.77
C PRO A 97 12.62 19.87 4.61
N GLN A 98 13.17 19.34 5.71
CA GLN A 98 14.26 18.36 5.68
C GLN A 98 13.80 16.93 5.33
N THR A 99 12.52 16.61 5.55
CA THR A 99 11.94 15.31 5.22
C THR A 99 11.60 15.26 3.74
N GLN A 100 12.40 14.62 2.89
CA GLN A 100 12.21 14.60 1.43
C GLN A 100 11.87 13.21 0.88
N THR A 101 12.48 12.16 1.42
CA THR A 101 12.29 10.76 1.02
C THR A 101 11.62 9.96 2.14
N LEU A 102 10.46 9.37 1.84
CA LEU A 102 9.69 8.57 2.79
C LEU A 102 9.62 7.11 2.34
N LEU A 103 9.91 6.19 3.26
CA LEU A 103 9.64 4.76 3.05
C LEU A 103 8.25 4.43 3.59
N LEU A 104 7.38 3.88 2.75
CA LEU A 104 6.10 3.31 3.18
C LEU A 104 6.23 1.79 3.22
N LEU A 105 6.27 1.20 4.41
CA LEU A 105 6.39 -0.25 4.58
C LEU A 105 4.99 -0.86 4.64
N LEU A 106 4.68 -1.79 3.73
CA LEU A 106 3.36 -2.37 3.56
C LEU A 106 3.39 -3.86 3.16
N GLY A 107 2.21 -4.48 3.16
CA GLY A 107 2.06 -5.93 3.01
C GLY A 107 2.28 -6.65 4.34
N SER A 108 1.43 -7.61 4.66
CA SER A 108 1.48 -8.36 5.91
C SER A 108 1.11 -9.82 5.64
N ALA A 109 1.99 -10.74 6.02
CA ALA A 109 1.75 -12.19 5.93
C ALA A 109 0.76 -12.71 7.01
N ALA A 110 -0.06 -11.82 7.60
CA ALA A 110 -0.88 -12.10 8.77
C ALA A 110 -2.13 -12.95 8.50
N ASN A 111 -2.59 -13.03 7.24
CA ASN A 111 -3.76 -13.83 6.90
C ASN A 111 -3.36 -15.24 6.46
N THR A 112 -2.92 -16.05 7.43
CA THR A 112 -2.44 -17.42 7.21
C THR A 112 -3.50 -18.42 6.74
N ASN A 113 -4.75 -17.97 6.53
CA ASN A 113 -5.85 -18.77 5.98
C ASN A 113 -5.93 -18.68 4.44
N MET A 114 -5.09 -17.86 3.80
CA MET A 114 -5.02 -17.71 2.34
C MET A 114 -3.60 -18.02 1.84
N TRP A 115 -3.45 -18.26 0.54
CA TRP A 115 -2.14 -18.41 -0.09
C TRP A 115 -2.02 -17.52 -1.35
N PRO A 116 -1.02 -16.62 -1.44
CA PRO A 116 -0.09 -16.25 -0.37
C PRO A 116 -0.83 -15.67 0.86
N PRO A 117 -0.23 -15.67 2.07
CA PRO A 117 -0.90 -15.34 3.34
C PRO A 117 -1.13 -13.83 3.55
N THR A 118 -1.48 -13.12 2.49
CA THR A 118 -1.47 -11.65 2.41
C THR A 118 -2.73 -11.01 3.00
N ASP A 119 -2.54 -9.92 3.75
CA ASP A 119 -3.62 -9.05 4.20
C ASP A 119 -3.96 -7.96 3.17
N THR A 120 -5.24 -7.57 3.13
CA THR A 120 -5.76 -6.44 2.35
C THR A 120 -5.64 -5.10 3.09
N ASP A 121 -5.38 -5.13 4.40
CA ASP A 121 -5.18 -3.93 5.20
C ASP A 121 -3.75 -3.40 5.09
N GLY A 122 -3.61 -2.13 4.72
CA GLY A 122 -2.33 -1.44 4.49
C GLY A 122 -2.20 -0.81 3.09
N PRO A 123 -2.30 -1.57 1.99
CA PRO A 123 -2.02 -1.06 0.65
C PRO A 123 -2.93 0.10 0.20
N GLY A 124 -4.24 0.04 0.47
CA GLY A 124 -5.18 1.10 0.09
C GLY A 124 -4.90 2.43 0.81
N GLY A 125 -4.50 2.36 2.08
CA GLY A 125 -4.06 3.51 2.86
C GLY A 125 -2.70 4.04 2.42
N ALA A 126 -1.76 3.15 2.12
CA ALA A 126 -0.43 3.50 1.62
C ALA A 126 -0.50 4.25 0.28
N CYS A 127 -1.34 3.80 -0.66
CA CYS A 127 -1.53 4.48 -1.95
C CYS A 127 -2.13 5.89 -1.78
N ALA A 128 -3.11 6.06 -0.87
CA ALA A 128 -3.68 7.39 -0.59
C ALA A 128 -2.67 8.33 0.10
N LEU A 129 -1.89 7.82 1.05
CA LEU A 129 -0.83 8.58 1.71
C LEU A 129 0.27 8.98 0.73
N ALA A 130 0.72 8.06 -0.12
CA ALA A 130 1.64 8.36 -1.21
C ALA A 130 1.07 9.43 -2.16
N ALA A 131 -0.22 9.40 -2.48
CA ALA A 131 -0.88 10.41 -3.31
C ALA A 131 -0.87 11.82 -2.68
N ALA A 132 -0.94 11.92 -1.35
CA ALA A 132 -0.76 13.18 -0.62
C ALA A 132 0.71 13.61 -0.60
N LEU A 133 1.63 12.71 -0.24
CA LEU A 133 3.08 12.96 -0.20
C LEU A 133 3.64 13.41 -1.56
N TRP A 134 3.17 12.82 -2.65
CA TRP A 134 3.55 13.17 -4.02
C TRP A 134 3.08 14.58 -4.40
N ARG A 135 1.88 14.99 -3.96
CA ARG A 135 1.40 16.38 -4.12
C ARG A 135 2.25 17.36 -3.30
N LEU A 136 2.65 16.96 -2.09
CA LEU A 136 3.63 17.64 -1.23
C LEU A 136 5.09 17.51 -1.73
N ARG A 137 5.30 17.22 -3.02
CA ARG A 137 6.62 17.11 -3.69
C ARG A 137 7.63 16.13 -3.10
N LYS A 138 7.23 15.30 -2.13
CA LYS A 138 8.11 14.28 -1.52
C LYS A 138 8.38 13.12 -2.48
N ARG A 139 9.52 12.46 -2.31
CA ARG A 139 9.82 11.14 -2.89
C ARG A 139 9.27 10.05 -1.97
N VAL A 140 8.64 9.04 -2.56
CA VAL A 140 8.00 7.94 -1.84
C VAL A 140 8.54 6.61 -2.37
N ILE A 141 9.04 5.78 -1.48
CA ILE A 141 9.48 4.42 -1.80
C ILE A 141 8.53 3.46 -1.08
N PHE A 142 7.72 2.72 -1.84
CA PHE A 142 6.95 1.61 -1.32
C PHE A 142 7.87 0.43 -1.07
N VAL A 143 7.90 -0.11 0.15
CA VAL A 143 8.73 -1.26 0.51
C VAL A 143 7.84 -2.41 0.95
N THR A 144 7.93 -3.52 0.25
CA THR A 144 7.20 -4.74 0.56
C THR A 144 8.13 -5.96 0.50
N ASP A 145 7.62 -7.13 0.85
CA ASP A 145 8.33 -8.39 0.66
C ASP A 145 7.78 -9.16 -0.54
N GLU A 146 8.57 -10.09 -1.06
CA GLU A 146 8.23 -10.94 -2.20
C GLU A 146 6.99 -11.83 -2.00
N VAL A 147 6.56 -12.11 -0.77
CA VAL A 147 5.32 -12.87 -0.49
C VAL A 147 4.10 -11.97 -0.69
N ASN A 148 4.21 -10.69 -0.34
CA ASN A 148 3.16 -9.69 -0.50
C ASN A 148 3.15 -9.03 -1.89
N ALA A 149 4.30 -8.99 -2.58
CA ALA A 149 4.46 -8.31 -3.87
C ALA A 149 3.42 -8.70 -4.95
N PRO A 150 3.00 -9.97 -5.14
CA PRO A 150 2.01 -10.35 -6.15
C PRO A 150 0.64 -9.67 -5.99
N GLN A 151 0.29 -9.22 -4.79
CA GLN A 151 -0.94 -8.45 -4.53
C GLN A 151 -0.65 -6.94 -4.39
N VAL A 152 0.42 -6.59 -3.69
CA VAL A 152 0.76 -5.19 -3.36
C VAL A 152 1.17 -4.41 -4.62
N VAL A 153 2.02 -4.98 -5.47
CA VAL A 153 2.55 -4.26 -6.65
C VAL A 153 1.44 -3.93 -7.66
N PRO A 154 0.56 -4.87 -8.08
CA PRO A 154 -0.56 -4.52 -8.95
C PRO A 154 -1.51 -3.47 -8.36
N ALA A 155 -1.75 -3.52 -7.03
CA ALA A 155 -2.57 -2.52 -6.34
C ALA A 155 -1.94 -1.11 -6.35
N ILE A 156 -0.61 -1.00 -6.24
CA ILE A 156 0.10 0.27 -6.40
C ILE A 156 0.01 0.74 -7.86
N HIS A 157 0.31 -0.12 -8.84
CA HIS A 157 0.27 0.24 -10.27
C HIS A 157 -1.13 0.67 -10.74
N SER A 158 -2.20 0.14 -10.14
CA SER A 158 -3.60 0.52 -10.42
C SER A 158 -4.08 1.75 -9.62
N SER A 159 -3.22 2.39 -8.84
CA SER A 159 -3.61 3.51 -7.98
C SER A 159 -3.47 4.87 -8.67
N GLN A 160 -4.22 5.88 -8.18
CA GLN A 160 -4.12 7.26 -8.68
C GLN A 160 -2.69 7.81 -8.59
N VAL A 161 -1.92 7.47 -7.55
CA VAL A 161 -0.56 8.01 -7.40
C VAL A 161 0.38 7.50 -8.48
N TRP A 162 0.22 6.26 -8.95
CA TRP A 162 1.00 5.74 -10.07
C TRP A 162 0.63 6.45 -11.39
N ALA A 163 -0.65 6.75 -11.62
CA ALA A 163 -1.08 7.52 -12.78
C ALA A 163 -0.50 8.96 -12.78
N LEU A 164 -0.44 9.62 -11.61
CA LEU A 164 0.20 10.94 -11.44
C LEU A 164 1.69 10.90 -11.77
N GLU A 165 2.38 9.84 -11.34
CA GLU A 165 3.80 9.62 -11.60
C GLU A 165 4.10 9.41 -13.09
N GLU A 166 3.34 8.54 -13.77
CA GLU A 166 3.51 8.30 -15.21
C GLU A 166 3.23 9.58 -16.03
N ALA A 167 2.20 10.34 -15.68
CA ALA A 167 1.92 11.64 -16.30
C ALA A 167 3.06 12.66 -16.07
N ALA A 168 3.74 12.62 -14.92
CA ALA A 168 4.88 13.48 -14.65
C ALA A 168 6.16 13.05 -15.40
N LYS A 169 6.42 11.75 -15.53
CA LYS A 169 7.51 11.21 -16.36
C LYS A 169 7.35 11.60 -17.83
N GLN A 170 6.11 11.56 -18.36
CA GLN A 170 5.80 12.02 -19.72
C GLN A 170 6.09 13.52 -19.93
N LYS A 171 6.04 14.33 -18.87
CA LYS A 171 6.43 15.76 -18.87
C LYS A 171 7.94 15.98 -18.58
N GLY A 172 8.74 14.92 -18.51
CA GLY A 172 10.18 14.99 -18.24
C GLY A 172 10.55 15.33 -16.79
N HIS A 173 9.63 15.18 -15.84
CA HIS A 173 9.95 15.33 -14.41
C HIS A 173 10.70 14.11 -13.88
N GLU A 174 11.60 14.32 -12.92
CA GLU A 174 12.27 13.23 -12.22
C GLU A 174 11.28 12.30 -11.50
N PRO A 175 11.52 10.98 -11.50
CA PRO A 175 10.63 10.03 -10.84
C PRO A 175 10.69 10.20 -9.32
N ARG A 176 9.52 10.25 -8.70
CA ARG A 176 9.35 10.42 -7.25
C ARG A 176 8.68 9.22 -6.59
N LEU A 177 8.23 8.22 -7.36
CA LEU A 177 7.79 6.93 -6.85
C LEU A 177 8.78 5.82 -7.18
N GLN A 178 8.98 4.92 -6.21
CA GLN A 178 9.75 3.69 -6.38
C GLN A 178 9.05 2.56 -5.63
N ILE A 179 9.21 1.32 -6.10
CA ILE A 179 8.71 0.12 -5.45
C ILE A 179 9.90 -0.81 -5.23
N GLU A 180 10.07 -1.24 -3.99
CA GLU A 180 11.15 -2.11 -3.54
C GLU A 180 10.54 -3.39 -2.98
N VAL A 181 11.00 -4.52 -3.51
CA VAL A 181 10.57 -5.86 -3.11
C VAL A 181 11.77 -6.57 -2.51
N LEU A 182 11.71 -6.84 -1.20
CA LEU A 182 12.77 -7.52 -0.47
C LEU A 182 12.46 -9.02 -0.32
N PRO A 183 13.47 -9.90 -0.33
CA PRO A 183 13.26 -11.32 -0.07
C PRO A 183 12.82 -11.53 1.38
N VAL A 184 12.02 -12.57 1.64
CA VAL A 184 11.66 -12.95 3.01
C VAL A 184 12.88 -13.50 3.74
N LYS A 185 12.85 -13.49 5.08
CA LYS A 185 13.95 -13.94 5.94
C LYS A 185 14.52 -15.31 5.57
N ALA A 186 13.67 -16.25 5.15
CA ALA A 186 14.09 -17.59 4.71
C ALA A 186 14.93 -17.61 3.41
N ARG A 187 14.88 -16.54 2.60
CA ARG A 187 15.69 -16.32 1.38
C ARG A 187 16.59 -15.09 1.49
N GLY A 188 16.65 -14.45 2.66
CA GLY A 188 17.48 -13.30 2.93
C GLY A 188 18.96 -13.68 2.98
N GLY A 189 19.82 -12.82 2.45
CA GLY A 189 21.26 -12.96 2.49
C GLY A 189 21.95 -11.60 2.56
N PRO A 190 23.30 -11.55 2.44
CA PRO A 190 24.06 -10.30 2.55
C PRO A 190 23.59 -9.19 1.60
N ALA A 191 23.15 -9.54 0.38
CA ALA A 191 22.59 -8.60 -0.59
C ALA A 191 21.29 -7.93 -0.09
N ALA A 192 20.40 -8.68 0.56
CA ALA A 192 19.15 -8.14 1.12
C ALA A 192 19.42 -7.21 2.32
N ALA A 193 20.41 -7.54 3.15
CA ALA A 193 20.86 -6.68 4.23
C ALA A 193 21.46 -5.36 3.70
N LEU A 194 22.27 -5.44 2.63
CA LEU A 194 22.83 -4.26 1.96
C LEU A 194 21.73 -3.38 1.34
N GLN A 195 20.74 -3.98 0.67
CA GLN A 195 19.60 -3.25 0.11
C GLN A 195 18.80 -2.56 1.23
N LEU A 196 18.58 -3.22 2.37
CA LEU A 196 17.90 -2.63 3.53
C LEU A 196 18.70 -1.45 4.12
N GLN A 197 20.03 -1.54 4.19
CA GLN A 197 20.91 -0.43 4.59
C GLN A 197 20.85 0.75 3.61
N GLN A 198 20.82 0.48 2.30
CA GLN A 198 20.67 1.52 1.27
C GLN A 198 19.33 2.26 1.40
N LEU A 199 18.24 1.52 1.65
CA LEU A 199 16.92 2.12 1.90
C LEU A 199 16.92 2.98 3.16
N PHE A 200 17.55 2.52 4.25
CA PHE A 200 17.69 3.28 5.48
C PHE A 200 18.48 4.58 5.28
N ALA A 201 19.62 4.52 4.60
CA ALA A 201 20.45 5.69 4.31
C ALA A 201 19.74 6.73 3.41
N ALA A 202 18.90 6.27 2.48
CA ALA A 202 18.09 7.13 1.63
C ALA A 202 16.90 7.79 2.37
N ALA A 203 16.36 7.16 3.42
CA ALA A 203 15.18 7.62 4.13
C ALA A 203 15.42 8.89 4.96
N ASP A 204 14.42 9.78 4.98
CA ASP A 204 14.27 10.80 6.03
C ASP A 204 13.22 10.36 7.06
N HIS A 205 12.16 9.67 6.61
CA HIS A 205 11.06 9.20 7.44
C HIS A 205 10.60 7.80 6.99
N ILE A 206 10.40 6.89 7.95
CA ILE A 206 9.94 5.52 7.72
C ILE A 206 8.56 5.32 8.36
N ILE A 207 7.59 4.88 7.57
CA ILE A 207 6.19 4.73 7.97
C ILE A 207 5.77 3.26 7.81
N ASN A 208 5.48 2.58 8.92
CA ASN A 208 4.91 1.23 8.92
C ASN A 208 3.37 1.31 8.81
N ILE A 209 2.83 0.72 7.74
CA ILE A 209 1.40 0.68 7.43
C ILE A 209 0.91 -0.78 7.48
N GLY A 210 0.62 -1.26 8.69
CA GLY A 210 -0.02 -2.56 8.91
C GLY A 210 0.94 -3.77 9.01
N ARG A 211 2.26 -3.55 9.00
CA ARG A 211 3.24 -4.65 9.15
C ARG A 211 3.41 -5.05 10.63
N PRO A 212 3.56 -6.35 10.92
CA PRO A 212 3.85 -6.84 12.27
C PRO A 212 5.22 -6.35 12.75
N GLY A 213 5.30 -5.99 14.02
CA GLY A 213 6.58 -5.76 14.70
C GLY A 213 7.31 -7.07 14.98
N ARG A 214 8.63 -6.99 15.14
CA ARG A 214 9.48 -8.11 15.52
C ARG A 214 9.38 -8.39 17.02
N GLY A 215 9.28 -9.65 17.38
CA GLY A 215 9.27 -10.15 18.75
C GLY A 215 10.66 -10.14 19.39
N LYS A 216 10.73 -10.59 20.65
CA LYS A 216 11.97 -10.51 21.46
C LYS A 216 13.07 -11.42 20.98
N GLU A 217 12.72 -12.55 20.36
CA GLU A 217 13.65 -13.56 19.85
C GLU A 217 13.93 -13.34 18.35
N GLY A 218 13.39 -12.26 17.79
CA GLY A 218 13.56 -11.87 16.40
C GLY A 218 12.55 -12.48 15.44
N GLU A 219 11.44 -12.99 15.98
CA GLU A 219 10.36 -13.69 15.33
C GLU A 219 9.18 -12.76 14.96
N TYR A 220 8.29 -13.20 14.07
CA TYR A 220 7.08 -12.46 13.69
C TYR A 220 5.85 -13.35 13.86
N TRP A 221 4.78 -12.79 14.44
CA TRP A 221 3.53 -13.50 14.74
C TRP A 221 2.34 -12.84 14.06
N ALA A 222 1.45 -13.65 13.49
CA ALA A 222 0.12 -13.23 13.05
C ALA A 222 -0.84 -13.09 14.26
N PRO A 223 -1.97 -12.35 14.12
CA PRO A 223 -2.93 -12.16 15.22
C PRO A 223 -3.62 -13.43 15.75
N ASN A 224 -3.51 -14.55 15.03
CA ASN A 224 -3.96 -15.89 15.40
C ASN A 224 -2.86 -16.74 16.07
N LEU A 225 -1.72 -16.14 16.43
CA LEU A 225 -0.53 -16.79 17.01
C LEU A 225 0.17 -17.81 16.08
N THR A 226 -0.11 -17.78 14.77
CA THR A 226 0.74 -18.49 13.80
C THR A 226 2.04 -17.71 13.57
N SER A 227 3.19 -18.39 13.61
CA SER A 227 4.48 -17.77 13.27
C SER A 227 4.51 -17.50 11.77
N ILE A 228 4.84 -16.25 11.42
CA ILE A 228 4.99 -15.77 10.04
C ILE A 228 6.44 -15.38 9.73
N THR A 229 7.36 -15.75 10.62
CA THR A 229 8.78 -15.38 10.60
C THR A 229 9.48 -15.73 9.29
N LEU A 230 9.15 -16.87 8.68
CA LEU A 230 9.76 -17.30 7.42
C LEU A 230 9.18 -16.58 6.18
N TRP A 231 8.04 -15.89 6.32
CA TRP A 231 7.34 -15.18 5.24
C TRP A 231 7.43 -13.65 5.36
N ALA A 232 8.10 -13.14 6.40
CA ALA A 232 8.37 -11.72 6.57
C ALA A 232 9.81 -11.40 6.13
N ALA A 233 10.00 -10.28 5.44
CA ALA A 233 11.31 -9.62 5.39
C ALA A 233 11.57 -8.88 6.72
N ASP A 234 12.83 -8.77 7.15
CA ASP A 234 13.25 -8.15 8.42
C ASP A 234 13.14 -6.60 8.43
N LEU A 235 12.02 -6.05 7.95
CA LEU A 235 11.82 -4.61 7.80
C LEU A 235 11.74 -3.85 9.13
N SER A 236 11.63 -4.54 10.27
CA SER A 236 11.70 -3.91 11.60
C SER A 236 13.08 -3.35 11.91
N LEU A 237 14.15 -3.89 11.30
CA LEU A 237 15.51 -3.42 11.49
C LEU A 237 15.65 -1.92 11.15
N LEU A 238 14.84 -1.42 10.22
CA LEU A 238 14.74 0.00 9.89
C LEU A 238 14.30 0.88 11.07
N PHE A 239 13.45 0.36 11.96
CA PHE A 239 13.01 1.06 13.18
C PHE A 239 14.02 0.88 14.32
N GLU A 240 14.66 -0.29 14.39
CA GLU A 240 15.74 -0.58 15.35
C GLU A 240 16.92 0.39 15.09
N TRP A 241 17.40 0.48 13.83
CA TRP A 241 18.45 1.42 13.43
C TRP A 241 18.07 2.90 13.58
N ALA A 242 16.78 3.26 13.42
CA ALA A 242 16.32 4.64 13.66
C ALA A 242 16.32 5.02 15.16
N ALA A 243 16.22 4.04 16.06
CA ALA A 243 16.33 4.25 17.50
C ALA A 243 17.79 4.30 17.98
N GLU A 244 18.71 3.63 17.26
CA GLU A 244 20.14 3.61 17.58
C GLU A 244 20.88 4.88 17.10
N VAL A 245 21.01 5.85 18.02
CA VAL A 245 21.68 7.15 17.78
C VAL A 245 23.11 7.02 17.22
N SER A 246 23.79 5.89 17.45
CA SER A 246 25.14 5.61 16.97
C SER A 246 25.24 5.13 15.52
N VAL A 247 24.15 4.66 14.90
CA VAL A 247 24.20 3.97 13.59
C VAL A 247 24.26 4.94 12.41
N HIS A 248 23.68 6.14 12.54
CA HIS A 248 23.66 7.12 11.46
C HIS A 248 23.71 8.55 11.98
N PRO A 249 24.54 9.45 11.39
CA PRO A 249 24.56 10.88 11.75
C PRO A 249 23.26 11.61 11.37
N LYS A 250 22.41 10.97 10.57
CA LYS A 250 21.12 11.48 10.11
C LYS A 250 20.02 10.86 10.98
N ARG A 251 19.29 11.68 11.72
CA ARG A 251 18.17 11.23 12.55
C ARG A 251 16.95 10.91 11.68
N VAL A 252 16.82 9.66 11.26
CA VAL A 252 15.65 9.15 10.53
C VAL A 252 14.42 9.14 11.47
N GLN A 253 13.32 9.72 11.01
CA GLN A 253 12.06 9.74 11.78
C GLN A 253 11.23 8.48 11.51
N THR A 254 10.44 8.04 12.49
CA THR A 254 9.65 6.81 12.39
C THR A 254 8.19 7.02 12.78
N THR A 255 7.30 6.30 12.11
CA THR A 255 5.86 6.32 12.40
C THR A 255 5.28 4.93 12.19
N THR A 256 4.42 4.47 13.10
CA THR A 256 3.76 3.17 13.00
C THR A 256 2.26 3.37 13.06
N ILE A 257 1.59 3.21 11.91
CA ILE A 257 0.16 3.48 11.78
C ILE A 257 -0.69 2.47 12.58
N GLY A 258 -0.22 1.24 12.73
CA GLY A 258 -0.86 0.24 13.60
C GLY A 258 -0.94 0.65 15.09
N SER A 259 0.00 1.47 15.57
CA SER A 259 -0.06 2.08 16.91
C SER A 259 -0.75 3.44 16.94
N LEU A 260 -0.88 4.13 15.80
CA LEU A 260 -1.61 5.42 15.68
C LEU A 260 -3.13 5.28 15.64
N VAL A 261 -3.63 4.07 15.89
CA VAL A 261 -5.02 3.77 16.21
C VAL A 261 -5.98 4.08 15.08
N ALA A 262 -6.23 3.05 14.30
CA ALA A 262 -7.54 2.89 13.70
C ALA A 262 -7.95 1.42 13.77
N THR A 263 -9.21 1.14 13.45
CA THR A 263 -9.72 -0.24 13.38
C THR A 263 -8.98 -1.09 12.33
N THR A 264 -8.31 -0.44 11.37
CA THR A 264 -7.47 -1.04 10.32
C THR A 264 -6.35 -0.03 9.95
N ALA A 265 -5.18 -0.50 9.54
CA ALA A 265 -4.04 0.32 9.10
C ALA A 265 -4.40 1.28 7.95
N ASN A 266 -5.25 0.87 7.00
CA ASN A 266 -5.76 1.74 5.93
C ASN A 266 -6.38 3.03 6.50
N HIS A 267 -7.19 2.90 7.56
CA HIS A 267 -7.88 4.03 8.17
C HIS A 267 -6.94 4.99 8.91
N GLY A 268 -5.88 4.47 9.53
CA GLY A 268 -4.87 5.32 10.17
C GLY A 268 -4.05 6.10 9.14
N ALA A 269 -3.80 5.52 7.96
CA ALA A 269 -3.18 6.22 6.84
C ALA A 269 -4.09 7.32 6.26
N TYR A 270 -5.38 7.05 6.09
CA TYR A 270 -6.36 8.09 5.71
C TYR A 270 -6.44 9.21 6.77
N GLY A 271 -6.38 8.85 8.06
CA GLY A 271 -6.27 9.81 9.15
C GLY A 271 -5.05 10.72 9.01
N LEU A 272 -3.89 10.15 8.67
CA LEU A 272 -2.66 10.91 8.42
C LEU A 272 -2.80 11.82 7.18
N CYS A 273 -3.47 11.38 6.11
CA CYS A 273 -3.78 12.24 4.95
C CYS A 273 -4.63 13.45 5.35
N VAL A 274 -5.66 13.24 6.19
CA VAL A 274 -6.53 14.34 6.68
C VAL A 274 -5.74 15.32 7.54
N MET A 275 -4.84 14.84 8.39
CA MET A 275 -3.96 15.71 9.19
C MET A 275 -2.99 16.51 8.30
N LEU A 276 -2.39 15.89 7.27
CA LEU A 276 -1.52 16.59 6.30
C LEU A 276 -2.29 17.68 5.53
N ALA A 277 -3.52 17.41 5.10
CA ALA A 277 -4.37 18.39 4.43
C ALA A 277 -4.75 19.55 5.37
N TRP A 278 -5.11 19.24 6.63
CA TRP A 278 -5.44 20.25 7.65
C TRP A 278 -4.26 21.18 7.96
N ALA A 279 -3.04 20.64 8.10
CA ALA A 279 -1.85 21.45 8.31
C ALA A 279 -1.48 22.31 7.09
N ALA A 280 -1.70 21.81 5.87
CA ALA A 280 -1.55 22.62 4.66
C ALA A 280 -2.56 23.79 4.63
N TYR A 281 -3.83 23.54 4.99
CA TYR A 281 -4.87 24.56 5.11
C TYR A 281 -4.51 25.65 6.12
N LEU A 282 -4.19 25.27 7.37
CA LEU A 282 -3.79 26.24 8.42
C LEU A 282 -2.60 27.10 8.02
N SER A 283 -1.65 26.52 7.28
CA SER A 283 -0.46 27.24 6.82
C SER A 283 -0.80 28.26 5.71
N ALA A 284 -1.71 27.92 4.80
CA ALA A 284 -2.22 28.84 3.79
C ALA A 284 -3.04 29.99 4.42
N GLU A 285 -3.87 29.69 5.42
CA GLU A 285 -4.61 30.69 6.19
C GLU A 285 -3.64 31.66 6.90
N GLN A 286 -2.59 31.14 7.53
CA GLN A 286 -1.57 31.96 8.18
C GLN A 286 -0.81 32.86 7.19
N GLN A 287 -0.51 32.36 5.97
CA GLN A 287 0.10 33.16 4.90
C GLN A 287 -0.83 34.28 4.42
N LEU A 288 -2.13 33.99 4.22
CA LEU A 288 -3.13 34.99 3.85
C LEU A 288 -3.26 36.08 4.92
N GLN A 289 -3.32 35.71 6.21
CA GLN A 289 -3.35 36.67 7.31
C GLN A 289 -2.09 37.56 7.36
N GLN A 290 -0.90 37.00 7.09
CA GLN A 290 0.34 37.78 7.00
C GLN A 290 0.34 38.77 5.83
N GLN A 291 -0.15 38.37 4.65
CA GLN A 291 -0.28 39.30 3.52
C GLN A 291 -1.27 40.43 3.81
N GLN A 292 -2.43 40.14 4.42
CA GLN A 292 -3.41 41.17 4.79
C GLN A 292 -2.81 42.20 5.75
N GLN A 293 -1.97 41.77 6.71
CA GLN A 293 -1.26 42.70 7.61
C GLN A 293 -0.21 43.56 6.88
N GLN A 294 0.47 43.02 5.86
CA GLN A 294 1.43 43.79 5.06
C GLN A 294 0.73 44.82 4.16
N GLN A 295 -0.41 44.48 3.56
CA GLN A 295 -1.20 45.41 2.73
C GLN A 295 -1.73 46.60 3.53
N GLN A 296 -2.10 46.42 4.81
CA GLN A 296 -2.47 47.54 5.69
C GLN A 296 -1.30 48.52 5.96
N GLN A 297 -0.05 48.11 5.74
CA GLN A 297 1.15 48.94 5.90
C GLN A 297 1.66 49.54 4.58
N GLN A 298 1.21 49.07 3.41
CA GLN A 298 1.59 49.60 2.10
C GLN A 298 0.35 49.79 1.19
N PRO A 299 -0.26 50.99 1.15
CA PRO A 299 -1.52 51.23 0.44
C PRO A 299 -1.45 51.27 -1.10
N GLN A 300 -0.43 50.67 -1.74
CA GLN A 300 -0.20 50.77 -3.20
C GLN A 300 0.35 49.50 -3.91
N GLN A 301 0.24 48.29 -3.34
CA GLN A 301 0.55 47.04 -4.06
C GLN A 301 -0.69 46.17 -4.38
N PRO A 302 -0.61 45.28 -5.39
CA PRO A 302 -1.76 44.95 -6.24
C PRO A 302 -2.72 43.90 -5.66
N GLN A 303 -4.01 44.06 -5.98
CA GLN A 303 -5.09 43.18 -5.54
C GLN A 303 -5.01 41.75 -6.12
N ASP A 304 -4.29 41.57 -7.23
CA ASP A 304 -4.23 40.30 -7.98
C ASP A 304 -3.63 39.14 -7.15
N GLU A 305 -2.63 39.42 -6.32
CA GLU A 305 -1.98 38.39 -5.49
C GLU A 305 -2.89 37.89 -4.36
N MET A 306 -3.71 38.78 -3.81
CA MET A 306 -4.73 38.44 -2.81
C MET A 306 -5.86 37.60 -3.42
N LEU A 307 -6.26 37.89 -4.66
CA LEU A 307 -7.28 37.13 -5.38
C LEU A 307 -6.78 35.71 -5.71
N LEU A 308 -5.49 35.59 -6.06
CA LEU A 308 -4.81 34.31 -6.25
C LEU A 308 -4.78 33.47 -4.96
N LEU A 309 -4.53 34.09 -3.79
CA LEU A 309 -4.55 33.40 -2.49
C LEU A 309 -5.97 33.01 -2.03
N GLN A 310 -6.97 33.84 -2.27
CA GLN A 310 -8.36 33.48 -1.97
C GLN A 310 -8.79 32.22 -2.75
N GLN A 311 -8.47 32.16 -4.05
CA GLN A 311 -8.73 30.97 -4.88
C GLN A 311 -8.03 29.70 -4.36
N GLN A 312 -6.91 29.81 -3.63
CA GLN A 312 -6.24 28.65 -3.02
C GLN A 312 -7.01 28.10 -1.82
N VAL A 313 -7.48 28.99 -0.94
CA VAL A 313 -8.28 28.60 0.23
C VAL A 313 -9.56 27.92 -0.25
N ASP A 314 -10.25 28.54 -1.21
CA ASP A 314 -11.45 28.01 -1.84
C ASP A 314 -11.20 26.65 -2.52
N ALA A 315 -10.05 26.46 -3.19
CA ALA A 315 -9.68 25.19 -3.83
C ALA A 315 -9.35 24.07 -2.82
N VAL A 316 -8.70 24.39 -1.70
CA VAL A 316 -8.46 23.42 -0.61
C VAL A 316 -9.77 23.04 0.07
N GLU A 317 -10.67 24.01 0.28
CA GLU A 317 -12.00 23.79 0.83
C GLU A 317 -12.89 22.94 -0.10
N LEU A 318 -12.78 23.10 -1.43
CA LEU A 318 -13.40 22.23 -2.44
C LEU A 318 -12.81 20.80 -2.49
N LEU A 319 -11.52 20.64 -2.19
CA LEU A 319 -10.87 19.33 -2.17
C LEU A 319 -11.18 18.51 -0.90
N LEU A 320 -11.42 19.17 0.23
CA LEU A 320 -11.73 18.51 1.52
C LEU A 320 -12.93 17.52 1.43
N PRO A 321 -14.10 17.91 0.87
CA PRO A 321 -15.19 16.99 0.60
C PRO A 321 -14.80 15.84 -0.33
N GLN A 322 -14.06 16.11 -1.42
CA GLN A 322 -13.64 15.05 -2.34
C GLN A 322 -12.71 14.02 -1.70
N VAL A 323 -11.83 14.43 -0.77
CA VAL A 323 -10.97 13.50 -0.03
C VAL A 323 -11.78 12.63 0.93
N TRP A 324 -12.80 13.19 1.59
CA TRP A 324 -13.73 12.40 2.43
C TRP A 324 -14.61 11.47 1.59
N ASP A 325 -15.16 11.94 0.48
CA ASP A 325 -15.98 11.13 -0.42
C ASP A 325 -15.16 10.02 -1.09
N GLN A 326 -13.91 10.29 -1.51
CA GLN A 326 -13.03 9.24 -2.01
C GLN A 326 -12.65 8.23 -0.93
N ALA A 327 -12.44 8.64 0.32
CA ALA A 327 -12.24 7.71 1.43
C ALA A 327 -13.49 6.85 1.70
N ALA A 328 -14.69 7.42 1.58
CA ALA A 328 -15.96 6.71 1.73
C ALA A 328 -16.22 5.74 0.54
N ILE A 329 -15.99 6.19 -0.69
CA ILE A 329 -16.14 5.39 -1.93
C ILE A 329 -15.11 4.26 -1.96
N ALA A 330 -13.85 4.52 -1.60
CA ALA A 330 -12.82 3.48 -1.51
C ALA A 330 -13.20 2.44 -0.44
N ALA A 331 -13.67 2.86 0.73
CA ALA A 331 -14.15 1.93 1.76
C ALA A 331 -15.36 1.10 1.28
N ALA A 332 -16.30 1.69 0.53
CA ALA A 332 -17.47 1.01 -0.02
C ALA A 332 -17.09 0.01 -1.14
N ALA A 333 -16.29 0.44 -2.12
CA ALA A 333 -15.81 -0.39 -3.22
C ALA A 333 -14.96 -1.56 -2.71
N TRP A 334 -14.09 -1.33 -1.72
CA TRP A 334 -13.29 -2.39 -1.10
C TRP A 334 -14.15 -3.38 -0.31
N SER A 335 -15.19 -2.89 0.37
CA SER A 335 -16.17 -3.75 1.06
C SER A 335 -16.94 -4.64 0.07
N ALA A 336 -17.31 -4.09 -1.10
CA ALA A 336 -17.92 -4.87 -2.18
C ALA A 336 -16.96 -5.90 -2.79
N ALA A 337 -15.68 -5.55 -2.98
CA ALA A 337 -14.65 -6.47 -3.45
C ALA A 337 -14.39 -7.61 -2.46
N ALA A 338 -14.32 -7.33 -1.16
CA ALA A 338 -14.19 -8.34 -0.11
C ALA A 338 -15.40 -9.29 -0.06
N ALA A 339 -16.62 -8.76 -0.22
CA ALA A 339 -17.83 -9.57 -0.33
C ALA A 339 -17.78 -10.50 -1.55
N ALA A 340 -17.41 -9.98 -2.73
CA ALA A 340 -17.27 -10.77 -3.95
C ALA A 340 -16.19 -11.87 -3.83
N GLY A 341 -15.04 -11.56 -3.21
CA GLY A 341 -13.99 -12.53 -2.92
C GLY A 341 -14.46 -13.67 -2.01
N SER A 342 -15.25 -13.37 -0.98
CA SER A 342 -15.80 -14.39 -0.08
C SER A 342 -16.80 -15.33 -0.77
N ALA A 343 -17.59 -14.82 -1.72
CA ALA A 343 -18.50 -15.63 -2.53
C ALA A 343 -17.73 -16.56 -3.49
N GLY A 344 -16.64 -16.07 -4.10
CA GLY A 344 -15.77 -16.89 -4.95
C GLY A 344 -15.06 -18.01 -4.17
N ALA A 345 -14.58 -17.73 -2.96
CA ALA A 345 -13.95 -18.72 -2.09
C ALA A 345 -14.95 -19.82 -1.65
N ALA A 346 -16.20 -19.46 -1.36
CA ALA A 346 -17.25 -20.44 -1.04
C ALA A 346 -17.56 -21.37 -2.23
N ALA A 347 -17.60 -20.85 -3.45
CA ALA A 347 -17.81 -21.65 -4.66
C ALA A 347 -16.65 -22.62 -4.93
N ALA A 348 -15.41 -22.17 -4.77
CA ALA A 348 -14.22 -23.02 -4.90
C ALA A 348 -14.16 -24.13 -3.83
N GLY A 349 -14.51 -23.80 -2.57
CA GLY A 349 -14.61 -24.77 -1.48
C GLY A 349 -15.66 -25.86 -1.73
N GLY A 350 -16.82 -25.49 -2.29
CA GLY A 350 -17.87 -26.43 -2.67
C GLY A 350 -17.43 -27.44 -3.74
N ALA A 351 -16.69 -26.98 -4.76
CA ALA A 351 -16.15 -27.85 -5.80
C ALA A 351 -15.12 -28.86 -5.26
N GLY A 352 -14.24 -28.42 -4.34
CA GLY A 352 -13.27 -29.31 -3.67
C GLY A 352 -13.93 -30.37 -2.79
N ALA A 353 -14.98 -30.01 -2.04
CA ALA A 353 -15.73 -30.95 -1.21
C ALA A 353 -16.48 -32.01 -2.03
N ALA A 354 -17.03 -31.63 -3.20
CA ALA A 354 -17.68 -32.58 -4.10
C ALA A 354 -16.68 -33.58 -4.71
N ALA A 355 -15.47 -33.13 -5.08
CA ALA A 355 -14.41 -34.02 -5.58
C ALA A 355 -13.90 -35.00 -4.50
N ALA A 356 -13.77 -34.55 -3.25
CA ALA A 356 -13.38 -35.41 -2.13
C ALA A 356 -14.46 -36.47 -1.80
N ALA A 357 -15.74 -36.10 -1.86
CA ALA A 357 -16.85 -37.05 -1.69
C ALA A 357 -16.92 -38.10 -2.82
N ALA A 358 -16.59 -37.72 -4.06
CA ALA A 358 -16.51 -38.66 -5.18
C ALA A 358 -15.35 -39.67 -5.02
N ALA A 359 -14.21 -39.25 -4.46
CA ALA A 359 -13.10 -40.16 -4.15
C ALA A 359 -13.45 -41.16 -3.04
N ALA A 360 -14.10 -40.70 -1.96
CA ALA A 360 -14.52 -41.57 -0.85
C ALA A 360 -15.58 -42.62 -1.26
N GLY A 361 -16.33 -42.38 -2.34
CA GLY A 361 -17.29 -43.36 -2.89
C GLY A 361 -16.65 -44.54 -3.61
N ALA A 362 -15.37 -44.45 -4.01
CA ALA A 362 -14.71 -45.48 -4.82
C ALA A 362 -14.10 -46.64 -4.00
N GLU A 363 -13.80 -46.43 -2.71
CA GLU A 363 -13.13 -47.44 -1.86
C GLU A 363 -14.10 -48.51 -1.30
N GLY A 364 -15.42 -48.34 -1.48
CA GLY A 364 -16.44 -49.25 -0.95
C GLY A 364 -16.65 -50.56 -1.73
N SER A 365 -15.93 -50.81 -2.83
CA SER A 365 -16.26 -51.89 -3.79
C SER A 365 -15.04 -52.70 -4.28
N ALA A 366 -14.18 -53.17 -3.37
CA ALA A 366 -13.05 -54.05 -3.71
C ALA A 366 -12.76 -55.14 -2.66
N GLY A 367 -13.78 -55.87 -2.23
CA GLY A 367 -13.59 -57.11 -1.47
C GLY A 367 -13.23 -58.28 -2.40
N GLY A 368 -11.94 -58.47 -2.74
CA GLY A 368 -11.53 -59.63 -3.55
C GLY A 368 -10.06 -59.68 -3.98
N ALA A 369 -9.32 -60.59 -3.35
CA ALA A 369 -8.09 -61.24 -3.83
C ALA A 369 -6.86 -60.40 -4.28
N GLY A 370 -5.79 -60.50 -3.48
CA GLY A 370 -4.56 -61.15 -3.98
C GLY A 370 -3.48 -60.32 -4.69
N ALA A 371 -2.39 -60.05 -3.95
CA ALA A 371 -1.00 -59.98 -4.43
C ALA A 371 -0.63 -59.07 -5.64
N SER A 372 0.02 -57.92 -5.36
CA SER A 372 1.31 -57.53 -5.98
C SER A 372 1.80 -56.14 -5.53
N SER A 373 2.69 -56.09 -4.55
CA SER A 373 3.34 -54.85 -4.10
C SER A 373 4.62 -54.56 -4.89
N ALA A 374 4.52 -53.88 -6.05
CA ALA A 374 5.70 -53.42 -6.79
C ALA A 374 5.49 -52.17 -7.70
N ALA A 375 4.26 -51.88 -8.16
CA ALA A 375 4.06 -50.93 -9.26
C ALA A 375 3.92 -49.44 -8.86
N ALA A 376 3.58 -49.12 -7.61
CA ALA A 376 3.20 -47.75 -7.22
C ALA A 376 4.37 -46.73 -7.13
N ALA A 377 5.62 -47.19 -7.03
CA ALA A 377 6.77 -46.31 -6.85
C ALA A 377 7.31 -45.69 -8.16
N ALA A 378 6.96 -46.23 -9.32
CA ALA A 378 7.50 -45.79 -10.61
C ALA A 378 6.79 -44.55 -11.19
N ALA A 379 5.50 -44.37 -10.90
CA ALA A 379 4.70 -43.28 -11.48
C ALA A 379 5.01 -41.89 -10.91
N ALA A 380 5.60 -41.81 -9.71
CA ALA A 380 5.95 -40.54 -9.07
C ALA A 380 7.27 -39.93 -9.61
N SER A 381 8.16 -40.73 -10.21
CA SER A 381 9.47 -40.24 -10.69
C SER A 381 9.43 -39.65 -12.10
N SER A 382 8.51 -40.10 -12.96
CA SER A 382 8.38 -39.62 -14.34
C SER A 382 7.77 -38.23 -14.46
N ALA A 383 6.90 -37.83 -13.52
CA ALA A 383 6.31 -36.49 -13.49
C ALA A 383 7.35 -35.38 -13.14
N ALA A 384 8.33 -35.69 -12.28
CA ALA A 384 9.37 -34.74 -11.89
C ALA A 384 10.38 -34.47 -13.01
N ALA A 385 10.70 -35.48 -13.83
CA ALA A 385 11.65 -35.35 -14.93
C ALA A 385 11.12 -34.48 -16.09
N ALA A 386 9.81 -34.54 -16.37
CA ALA A 386 9.19 -33.75 -17.45
C ALA A 386 9.18 -32.23 -17.17
N ALA A 387 9.04 -31.83 -15.91
CA ALA A 387 9.04 -30.41 -15.52
C ALA A 387 10.42 -29.73 -15.69
N ALA A 388 11.51 -30.47 -15.48
CA ALA A 388 12.87 -29.94 -15.58
C ALA A 388 13.34 -29.72 -17.04
N ALA A 389 12.75 -30.43 -18.01
CA ALA A 389 13.11 -30.31 -19.42
C ALA A 389 12.46 -29.09 -20.13
N ALA A 390 11.38 -28.53 -19.56
CA ALA A 390 10.66 -27.41 -20.15
C ALA A 390 11.32 -26.03 -19.88
N SER A 391 12.23 -25.94 -18.90
CA SER A 391 12.83 -24.68 -18.44
C SER A 391 14.17 -24.30 -19.09
N SER A 392 14.66 -25.06 -20.08
CA SER A 392 15.97 -24.81 -20.72
C SER A 392 15.89 -24.32 -22.18
N ALA A 393 14.72 -23.88 -22.64
CA ALA A 393 14.52 -23.42 -24.01
C ALA A 393 14.30 -21.89 -24.09
N ALA A 394 15.11 -21.24 -24.94
CA ALA A 394 14.98 -19.85 -25.42
C ALA A 394 15.22 -18.71 -24.41
N VAL A 395 16.51 -18.35 -24.25
CA VAL A 395 16.92 -16.93 -24.19
C VAL A 395 17.91 -16.70 -25.34
N PRO A 396 17.58 -15.92 -26.39
CA PRO A 396 18.55 -15.54 -27.40
C PRO A 396 19.54 -14.52 -26.81
N GLY A 397 20.84 -14.81 -26.90
CA GLY A 397 21.88 -13.89 -26.42
C GLY A 397 21.95 -12.60 -27.25
N PRO A 398 22.36 -11.46 -26.65
CA PRO A 398 22.61 -10.23 -27.39
C PRO A 398 23.77 -10.39 -28.37
N PRO A 399 23.80 -9.62 -29.48
CA PRO A 399 24.90 -9.66 -30.43
C PRO A 399 26.21 -9.21 -29.79
N VAL A 400 27.30 -9.91 -30.11
CA VAL A 400 28.66 -9.53 -29.73
C VAL A 400 29.10 -8.38 -30.62
N GLU A 401 29.25 -7.18 -30.06
CA GLU A 401 29.90 -6.07 -30.75
C GLU A 401 31.41 -6.33 -30.82
N SER A 402 31.96 -6.26 -32.03
CA SER A 402 33.41 -6.35 -32.27
C SER A 402 34.13 -5.12 -31.69
N PRO A 403 35.31 -5.28 -31.08
CA PRO A 403 36.06 -4.14 -30.57
C PRO A 403 36.54 -3.23 -31.72
N GLU A 404 36.16 -1.96 -31.69
CA GLU A 404 36.75 -0.94 -32.57
C GLU A 404 38.25 -0.80 -32.33
N ALA A 405 39.01 -0.63 -33.41
CA ALA A 405 40.45 -0.47 -33.37
C ALA A 405 40.81 0.92 -32.81
N VAL A 406 41.52 0.94 -31.68
CA VAL A 406 42.13 2.17 -31.14
C VAL A 406 43.22 2.64 -32.10
N VAL A 407 42.95 3.72 -32.84
CA VAL A 407 43.95 4.43 -33.65
C VAL A 407 44.81 5.29 -32.71
N PRO A 408 46.15 5.16 -32.71
CA PRO A 408 47.01 6.03 -31.93
C PRO A 408 47.00 7.46 -32.52
N ARG A 409 46.84 8.46 -31.65
CA ARG A 409 47.18 9.84 -31.96
C ARG A 409 48.63 10.09 -31.55
N ASP A 410 49.51 10.19 -32.53
CA ASP A 410 50.83 10.82 -32.37
C ASP A 410 50.79 12.27 -32.88
N ALA A 411 51.58 13.11 -32.20
CA ALA A 411 52.16 14.41 -32.60
C ALA A 411 51.29 15.42 -33.37
#